data_AF-A0A957LTF9-F1
#
_entry.id   AF-A0A957LTF9-F1
#
_cell.length_a   1.000
_cell.length_b   1.000
_cell.length_c   1.000
_cell.angle_alpha   90.00
_cell.angle_beta   90.00
_cell.angle_gamma   90.00
#
_symmetry.space_group_name_H-M   'P 1'
#
loop_
_entity.id
_entity.type
_entity.pdbx_description
1 polymer ?
#
loop_
_entity_poly.entity_id
_entity_poly.type
_entity_poly.pdbx_seq_one_letter_code
_entity_poly.pdbx_strand_id
1 'polypeptide(L)'
;AHDTETVSPTRAQDEKIGAWARDEDTETVDPTRARAPVLPDRRVGDTGSVDPTRAPPPQLVGCLVDTPSTNGEINQPTNHAAQTPIDGAEESRTVALLLDVGVGIEKARALARTTPFEEARRQVAAWWPDFEAGRQQAGLLITRIEQRWGAPPPGQRWLWSELGRRHRTPAEVAAEEAAKAEEAAHRQRLAEAQPDEDVPSPYLDDDPGWRELVSELTVSDLAHLFAGVVEIAGVEGGLLYRIAVHDARKIPWIDNRLHNRLSRSLSRIVGQPVEVEFVPPLEVRP
;
A
#
# COMPACT_ATOMS: atom_id res chain seq x y z
N ALA A 1 59.25 11.09 -5.49
CA ALA A 1 59.54 12.37 -4.83
C ALA A 1 59.73 13.41 -5.91
N HIS A 2 58.74 14.29 -6.06
CA HIS A 2 58.82 15.61 -6.68
C HIS A 2 57.47 16.27 -6.41
N ASP A 3 57.47 17.15 -5.42
CA ASP A 3 56.31 17.94 -5.00
C ASP A 3 56.21 19.24 -5.83
N THR A 4 55.28 20.12 -5.45
CA THR A 4 55.06 21.50 -5.95
C THR A 4 54.40 21.60 -7.36
N GLU A 5 53.45 22.52 -7.59
CA GLU A 5 52.78 23.44 -6.65
C GLU A 5 51.35 23.83 -7.06
N THR A 6 50.64 24.43 -6.10
CA THR A 6 49.23 24.85 -6.19
C THR A 6 49.10 26.24 -6.79
N VAL A 7 48.24 26.43 -7.80
CA VAL A 7 47.64 27.74 -8.09
C VAL A 7 46.17 27.60 -8.47
N SER A 8 45.29 28.14 -7.62
CA SER A 8 43.93 28.55 -7.96
C SER A 8 43.79 30.04 -7.63
N PRO A 9 43.11 30.83 -8.48
CA PRO A 9 42.34 31.93 -7.93
C PRO A 9 40.98 32.18 -8.62
N THR A 10 39.96 32.34 -7.77
CA THR A 10 38.97 33.43 -7.83
C THR A 10 38.18 33.69 -9.13
N ARG A 11 36.87 33.43 -9.06
CA ARG A 11 35.89 34.53 -9.24
C ARG A 11 34.65 34.31 -8.37
N ALA A 12 34.09 35.40 -7.85
CA ALA A 12 32.88 35.40 -7.02
C ALA A 12 31.73 36.12 -7.73
N GLN A 13 30.54 35.52 -7.62
CA GLN A 13 29.18 36.07 -7.71
C GLN A 13 28.37 35.16 -6.76
N ASP A 14 27.65 35.58 -5.73
CA ASP A 14 27.15 36.91 -5.34
C ASP A 14 26.25 37.57 -6.40
N GLU A 15 25.01 37.08 -6.46
CA GLU A 15 23.87 37.88 -6.90
C GLU A 15 22.65 37.54 -6.02
N LYS A 16 21.83 38.55 -5.70
CA LYS A 16 21.09 38.60 -4.43
C LYS A 16 19.71 39.25 -4.63
N ILE A 17 18.74 38.47 -5.08
CA ILE A 17 17.37 38.92 -5.38
C ILE A 17 16.39 37.81 -4.96
N GLY A 18 15.32 38.05 -4.21
CA GLY A 18 14.96 39.28 -3.50
C GLY A 18 13.77 39.00 -2.57
N ALA A 19 13.85 39.45 -1.31
CA ALA A 19 12.77 39.26 -0.34
C ALA A 19 11.70 40.35 -0.52
N TRP A 20 10.43 39.96 -0.62
CA TRP A 20 9.30 40.88 -0.64
C TRP A 20 8.56 40.83 0.70
N ALA A 21 8.57 41.97 1.39
CA ALA A 21 7.59 42.35 2.42
C ALA A 21 6.18 42.37 1.78
N ARG A 22 5.09 41.96 2.43
CA ARG A 22 4.53 42.33 3.75
C ARG A 22 3.83 43.70 3.72
N ASP A 23 2.54 43.64 3.43
CA ASP A 23 1.41 44.40 4.01
C ASP A 23 0.39 43.29 4.35
N GLU A 24 -0.22 43.09 5.52
CA GLU A 24 -0.54 43.91 6.69
C GLU A 24 -1.74 44.87 6.53
N ASP A 25 -2.67 44.71 7.47
CA ASP A 25 -3.84 45.51 7.86
C ASP A 25 -4.95 45.88 6.85
N THR A 26 -6.14 45.29 7.10
CA THR A 26 -7.28 46.12 7.55
C THR A 26 -8.22 45.33 8.46
N GLU A 27 -8.75 46.02 9.49
CA GLU A 27 -9.49 45.44 10.64
C GLU A 27 -10.95 45.97 10.70
N THR A 28 -11.81 45.32 11.48
CA THR A 28 -13.16 45.80 11.92
C THR A 28 -14.23 46.00 10.82
N VAL A 29 -15.56 45.96 11.08
CA VAL A 29 -16.37 46.28 12.27
C VAL A 29 -17.41 45.18 12.60
N ASP A 30 -17.94 45.22 13.83
CA ASP A 30 -18.72 44.18 14.54
C ASP A 30 -20.29 44.36 14.46
N PRO A 31 -21.17 44.25 15.51
CA PRO A 31 -22.25 43.25 15.50
C PRO A 31 -23.71 43.78 15.52
N THR A 32 -24.68 42.89 15.22
CA THR A 32 -26.08 42.91 15.72
C THR A 32 -26.67 41.49 15.61
N ARG A 33 -26.96 40.69 16.65
CA ARG A 33 -27.73 40.83 17.92
C ARG A 33 -29.24 40.48 17.82
N ALA A 34 -29.58 39.20 17.98
CA ALA A 34 -30.88 38.71 18.50
C ALA A 34 -30.69 37.29 19.10
N ARG A 35 -30.69 37.11 20.43
CA ARG A 35 -31.82 36.95 21.38
C ARG A 35 -32.38 35.52 21.50
N ALA A 36 -32.19 34.92 22.69
CA ALA A 36 -32.91 33.73 23.14
C ALA A 36 -34.23 34.09 23.88
N PRO A 37 -35.14 33.12 24.03
CA PRO A 37 -35.64 32.70 25.36
C PRO A 37 -35.33 31.21 25.60
N VAL A 38 -34.91 30.73 26.78
CA VAL A 38 -35.56 30.71 28.12
C VAL A 38 -36.66 29.64 28.25
N LEU A 39 -36.52 28.81 29.30
CA LEU A 39 -37.34 27.65 29.68
C LEU A 39 -38.77 28.01 30.12
N PRO A 40 -39.62 27.00 30.37
CA PRO A 40 -39.97 26.76 31.78
C PRO A 40 -39.81 25.30 32.27
N ASP A 41 -39.57 25.19 33.57
CA ASP A 41 -39.51 23.96 34.39
C ASP A 41 -40.92 23.41 34.72
N ARG A 42 -41.06 22.08 34.85
CA ARG A 42 -42.08 21.50 35.74
C ARG A 42 -41.77 20.08 36.26
N ARG A 43 -41.72 19.95 37.58
CA ARG A 43 -41.68 18.71 38.39
C ARG A 43 -43.02 17.95 38.40
N VAL A 44 -43.03 16.69 38.87
CA VAL A 44 -43.65 16.20 40.14
C VAL A 44 -43.77 14.66 40.19
N GLY A 45 -43.48 14.06 41.35
CA GLY A 45 -43.99 12.72 41.80
C GLY A 45 -43.19 11.49 41.34
N ASP A 46 -43.22 10.35 42.05
CA ASP A 46 -43.70 10.09 43.43
C ASP A 46 -43.00 8.84 44.04
N THR A 47 -43.50 8.31 45.16
CA THR A 47 -42.81 7.46 46.15
C THR A 47 -43.33 6.01 46.20
N GLY A 48 -42.59 5.12 46.90
CA GLY A 48 -42.90 3.68 47.08
C GLY A 48 -41.72 2.78 46.67
N SER A 49 -40.96 2.08 47.52
CA SER A 49 -41.12 1.61 48.92
C SER A 49 -42.07 0.41 49.12
N VAL A 50 -41.56 -0.81 48.90
CA VAL A 50 -42.07 -2.08 49.46
C VAL A 50 -40.89 -2.99 49.84
N ASP A 51 -41.01 -3.69 50.97
CA ASP A 51 -39.95 -4.52 51.60
C ASP A 51 -39.73 -5.90 50.94
N PRO A 52 -38.53 -6.51 51.05
CA PRO A 52 -38.27 -7.87 50.58
C PRO A 52 -38.37 -8.90 51.72
N THR A 53 -39.45 -9.70 51.79
CA THR A 53 -39.51 -10.87 52.68
C THR A 53 -40.45 -11.97 52.18
N ARG A 54 -39.90 -13.07 51.63
CA ARG A 54 -40.27 -14.45 52.04
C ARG A 54 -39.30 -15.53 51.52
N ALA A 55 -39.05 -16.53 52.37
CA ALA A 55 -38.43 -17.83 52.09
C ALA A 55 -39.00 -18.86 53.10
N PRO A 56 -38.60 -20.15 53.11
CA PRO A 56 -38.43 -21.09 52.00
C PRO A 56 -39.42 -22.31 52.12
N PRO A 57 -39.00 -23.59 52.21
CA PRO A 57 -39.11 -24.67 51.19
C PRO A 57 -40.29 -25.65 51.46
N PRO A 58 -40.38 -26.93 50.96
CA PRO A 58 -39.42 -28.08 51.02
C PRO A 58 -38.93 -28.56 49.62
N GLN A 59 -37.82 -29.32 49.42
CA GLN A 59 -37.52 -30.76 49.72
C GLN A 59 -38.50 -31.76 49.04
N LEU A 60 -38.18 -32.97 48.54
CA LEU A 60 -37.23 -34.09 48.86
C LEU A 60 -36.90 -34.87 47.52
N VAL A 61 -36.11 -35.95 47.31
CA VAL A 61 -35.08 -36.78 48.03
C VAL A 61 -34.30 -37.64 46.99
N GLY A 62 -33.11 -38.19 47.32
CA GLY A 62 -32.41 -39.29 46.59
C GLY A 62 -30.92 -39.01 46.35
N CYS A 63 -29.90 -39.58 47.03
CA CYS A 63 -29.58 -40.97 47.46
C CYS A 63 -29.23 -41.90 46.26
N LEU A 64 -28.17 -42.72 46.21
CA LEU A 64 -26.95 -43.04 47.04
C LEU A 64 -26.02 -43.91 46.12
N VAL A 65 -24.73 -44.27 46.31
CA VAL A 65 -23.64 -44.05 47.31
C VAL A 65 -22.25 -44.42 46.70
N ASP A 66 -21.14 -43.96 47.31
CA ASP A 66 -19.72 -44.45 47.26
C ASP A 66 -18.88 -44.50 45.94
N THR A 67 -17.56 -44.66 46.12
CA THR A 67 -16.47 -44.52 45.12
C THR A 67 -15.71 -45.84 44.89
N PRO A 68 -14.99 -46.00 43.75
CA PRO A 68 -13.53 -45.76 43.78
C PRO A 68 -12.94 -45.17 42.46
N SER A 69 -11.62 -45.01 42.43
CA SER A 69 -10.84 -44.37 41.34
C SER A 69 -10.75 -45.18 40.05
N THR A 70 -10.79 -44.50 38.89
CA THR A 70 -9.93 -44.88 37.74
C THR A 70 -9.57 -43.69 36.85
N ASN A 71 -8.34 -43.75 36.33
CA ASN A 71 -7.60 -42.83 35.46
C ASN A 71 -8.42 -42.01 34.44
N GLY A 72 -8.13 -40.70 34.39
CA GLY A 72 -8.46 -39.80 33.29
C GLY A 72 -7.30 -38.84 33.03
N GLU A 73 -6.27 -39.30 32.31
CA GLU A 73 -5.07 -38.50 32.01
C GLU A 73 -5.38 -37.38 31.01
N ILE A 74 -5.78 -36.21 31.54
CA ILE A 74 -5.68 -34.96 30.79
C ILE A 74 -4.20 -34.59 30.71
N ASN A 75 -3.54 -35.15 29.70
CA ASN A 75 -2.15 -34.86 29.36
C ASN A 75 -1.98 -33.38 29.04
N GLN A 76 -1.59 -32.59 30.05
CA GLN A 76 -0.90 -31.33 29.79
C GLN A 76 0.43 -31.68 29.11
N PRO A 77 0.74 -31.15 27.92
CA PRO A 77 2.09 -31.20 27.40
C PRO A 77 2.94 -30.26 28.26
N THR A 78 3.49 -30.79 29.35
CA THR A 78 4.46 -30.08 30.19
C THR A 78 5.75 -29.90 29.39
N ASN A 79 5.78 -28.90 28.53
CA ASN A 79 6.90 -28.54 27.68
C ASN A 79 8.04 -27.96 28.51
N HIS A 80 8.67 -28.82 29.32
CA HIS A 80 10.08 -28.75 29.65
C HIS A 80 10.90 -29.03 28.38
N ALA A 81 10.74 -28.16 27.37
CA ALA A 81 11.70 -28.03 26.30
C ALA A 81 13.05 -27.81 26.97
N ALA A 82 14.01 -28.70 26.69
CA ALA A 82 15.35 -28.59 27.24
C ALA A 82 15.88 -27.20 26.89
N GLN A 83 16.35 -26.47 27.91
CA GLN A 83 16.88 -25.13 27.70
C GLN A 83 18.22 -25.27 26.98
N THR A 84 18.18 -25.24 25.65
CA THR A 84 19.36 -25.06 24.81
C THR A 84 20.07 -23.79 25.29
N PRO A 85 21.38 -23.84 25.60
CA PRO A 85 22.13 -22.64 25.96
C PRO A 85 21.92 -21.56 24.91
N ILE A 86 21.48 -20.38 25.34
CA ILE A 86 21.26 -19.24 24.45
C ILE A 86 22.63 -18.81 23.93
N ASP A 87 22.76 -18.62 22.62
CA ASP A 87 24.02 -18.16 22.02
C ASP A 87 24.35 -16.74 22.52
N GLY A 88 25.63 -16.44 22.77
CA GLY A 88 26.06 -15.12 23.21
C GLY A 88 25.70 -14.00 22.22
N ALA A 89 25.59 -14.32 20.92
CA ALA A 89 25.07 -13.40 19.93
C ALA A 89 23.55 -13.18 20.03
N GLU A 90 22.80 -14.18 20.49
CA GLU A 90 21.36 -14.08 20.77
C GLU A 90 21.10 -13.34 22.09
N GLU A 91 21.82 -13.66 23.17
CA GLU A 91 21.78 -12.89 24.42
C GLU A 91 22.02 -11.40 24.15
N SER A 92 23.03 -11.07 23.35
CA SER A 92 23.38 -9.70 22.99
C SER A 92 22.25 -8.96 22.25
N ARG A 93 21.53 -9.65 21.35
CA ARG A 93 20.35 -9.10 20.66
C ARG A 93 19.18 -8.89 21.63
N THR A 94 18.93 -9.83 22.54
CA THR A 94 17.89 -9.69 23.57
C THR A 94 18.18 -8.54 24.52
N VAL A 95 19.44 -8.34 24.93
CA VAL A 95 19.85 -7.17 25.72
C VAL A 95 19.62 -5.87 24.95
N ALA A 96 20.02 -5.79 23.68
CA ALA A 96 19.84 -4.59 22.86
C ALA A 96 18.35 -4.21 22.69
N LEU A 97 17.49 -5.19 22.39
CA LEU A 97 16.04 -5.01 22.30
C LEU A 97 15.43 -4.50 23.61
N LEU A 98 15.82 -5.08 24.75
CA LEU A 98 15.30 -4.71 26.06
C LEU A 98 15.79 -3.32 26.51
N LEU A 99 17.02 -2.95 26.17
CA LEU A 99 17.55 -1.59 26.39
C LEU A 99 16.81 -0.53 25.56
N ASP A 100 16.53 -0.80 24.28
CA ASP A 100 15.81 0.11 23.38
C ASP A 100 14.37 0.42 23.87
N VAL A 101 13.77 -0.46 24.67
CA VAL A 101 12.45 -0.24 25.32
C VAL A 101 12.52 0.19 26.79
N GLY A 102 13.72 0.58 27.27
CA GLY A 102 13.92 1.19 28.58
C GLY A 102 14.02 0.22 29.76
N VAL A 103 14.26 -1.08 29.53
CA VAL A 103 14.59 -2.02 30.63
C VAL A 103 16.04 -1.78 31.09
N GLY A 104 16.25 -1.60 32.39
CA GLY A 104 17.57 -1.37 32.97
C GLY A 104 18.56 -2.52 32.70
N ILE A 105 19.81 -2.18 32.39
CA ILE A 105 20.83 -3.09 31.82
C ILE A 105 21.02 -4.41 32.59
N GLU A 106 21.03 -4.39 33.93
CA GLU A 106 21.19 -5.61 34.74
C GLU A 106 19.98 -6.55 34.63
N LYS A 107 18.77 -5.99 34.52
CA LYS A 107 17.56 -6.79 34.30
C LYS A 107 17.47 -7.28 32.86
N ALA A 108 17.86 -6.46 31.88
CA ALA A 108 17.96 -6.88 30.48
C ALA A 108 18.92 -8.08 30.31
N ARG A 109 20.10 -8.02 30.93
CA ARG A 109 21.08 -9.13 30.99
C ARG A 109 20.53 -10.37 31.69
N ALA A 110 19.82 -10.21 32.80
CA ALA A 110 19.23 -11.34 33.53
C ALA A 110 18.14 -12.05 32.71
N LEU A 111 17.28 -11.31 32.01
CA LEU A 111 16.24 -11.86 31.14
C LEU A 111 16.84 -12.54 29.90
N ALA A 112 17.83 -11.92 29.25
CA ALA A 112 18.49 -12.44 28.05
C ALA A 112 19.08 -13.85 28.21
N ARG A 113 19.58 -14.19 29.41
CA ARG A 113 20.08 -15.54 29.77
C ARG A 113 19.01 -16.63 29.90
N THR A 114 17.73 -16.24 29.93
CA THR A 114 16.59 -17.13 30.26
C THR A 114 15.44 -17.07 29.24
N THR A 115 15.55 -16.19 28.25
CA THR A 115 14.54 -15.88 27.24
C THR A 115 15.20 -15.71 25.88
N PRO A 116 14.91 -16.58 24.89
CA PRO A 116 15.44 -16.42 23.54
C PRO A 116 14.91 -15.13 22.89
N PHE A 117 15.68 -14.60 21.93
CA PHE A 117 15.42 -13.30 21.29
C PHE A 117 14.04 -13.24 20.65
N GLU A 118 13.60 -14.30 19.98
CA GLU A 118 12.27 -14.34 19.35
C GLU A 118 11.13 -14.26 20.37
N GLU A 119 11.30 -14.81 21.58
CA GLU A 119 10.30 -14.74 22.63
C GLU A 119 10.28 -13.37 23.31
N ALA A 120 11.45 -12.81 23.63
CA ALA A 120 11.56 -11.44 24.12
C ALA A 120 10.94 -10.44 23.13
N ARG A 121 11.17 -10.65 21.82
CA ARG A 121 10.57 -9.90 20.72
C ARG A 121 9.05 -10.07 20.63
N ARG A 122 8.50 -11.28 20.79
CA ARG A 122 7.04 -11.50 20.89
C ARG A 122 6.44 -10.74 22.07
N GLN A 123 7.07 -10.77 23.25
CA GLN A 123 6.59 -10.01 24.42
C GLN A 123 6.61 -8.50 24.18
N VAL A 124 7.71 -7.97 23.64
CA VAL A 124 7.82 -6.55 23.27
C VAL A 124 6.74 -6.19 22.25
N ALA A 125 6.55 -6.98 21.20
CA ALA A 125 5.57 -6.69 20.14
C ALA A 125 4.11 -6.71 20.64
N ALA A 126 3.79 -7.59 21.59
CA ALA A 126 2.46 -7.64 22.22
C ALA A 126 2.20 -6.49 23.21
N TRP A 127 3.24 -5.99 23.88
CA TRP A 127 3.19 -4.91 24.88
C TRP A 127 3.26 -3.50 24.24
N TRP A 128 3.98 -3.35 23.12
CA TRP A 128 4.27 -2.07 22.47
C TRP A 128 3.04 -1.18 22.18
N PRO A 129 1.88 -1.68 21.70
CA PRO A 129 0.72 -0.84 21.40
C PRO A 129 0.05 -0.20 22.64
N ASP A 130 0.26 -0.77 23.83
CA ASP A 130 -0.17 -0.19 25.10
C ASP A 130 0.87 0.78 25.68
N PHE A 131 2.16 0.54 25.42
CA PHE A 131 3.25 1.45 25.77
C PHE A 131 3.20 2.76 24.94
N GLU A 132 3.06 2.67 23.61
CA GLU A 132 2.88 3.84 22.73
C GLU A 132 1.67 4.70 23.14
N ALA A 133 0.63 4.07 23.69
CA ALA A 133 -0.57 4.75 24.17
C ALA A 133 -0.50 5.21 25.64
N GLY A 134 0.67 5.11 26.28
CA GLY A 134 0.89 5.51 27.68
C GLY A 134 0.14 4.69 28.72
N ARG A 135 -0.45 3.53 28.36
CA ARG A 135 -1.26 2.68 29.24
C ARG A 135 -0.42 1.74 30.10
N GLN A 136 0.82 1.45 29.71
CA GLN A 136 1.69 0.48 30.38
C GLN A 136 3.13 1.01 30.53
N GLN A 137 3.85 0.48 31.52
CA GLN A 137 5.25 0.81 31.80
C GLN A 137 6.17 -0.40 31.56
N ALA A 138 7.47 -0.17 31.38
CA ALA A 138 8.46 -1.23 31.16
C ALA A 138 8.54 -2.27 32.30
N GLY A 139 8.14 -1.88 33.52
CA GLY A 139 7.98 -2.80 34.65
C GLY A 139 7.01 -3.96 34.39
N LEU A 140 5.97 -3.73 33.56
CA LEU A 140 5.02 -4.80 33.19
C LEU A 140 5.62 -5.76 32.15
N LEU A 141 6.39 -5.27 31.19
CA LEU A 141 7.10 -6.09 30.20
C LEU A 141 8.05 -7.09 30.89
N ILE A 142 8.79 -6.62 31.90
CA ILE A 142 9.66 -7.46 32.73
C ILE A 142 8.85 -8.62 33.33
N THR A 143 7.75 -8.32 34.03
CA THR A 143 6.87 -9.34 34.64
C THR A 143 6.30 -10.32 33.61
N ARG A 144 5.90 -9.85 32.42
CA ARG A 144 5.40 -10.71 31.33
C ARG A 144 6.43 -11.73 30.87
N ILE A 145 7.69 -11.31 30.73
CA ILE A 145 8.80 -12.18 30.31
C ILE A 145 9.13 -13.19 31.42
N GLU A 146 9.26 -12.74 32.68
CA GLU A 146 9.58 -13.62 33.82
C GLU A 146 8.49 -14.67 34.06
N GLN A 147 7.21 -14.30 33.91
CA GLN A 147 6.07 -15.22 34.04
C GLN A 147 5.76 -15.99 32.74
N ARG A 148 6.54 -15.79 31.66
CA ARG A 148 6.40 -16.47 30.36
C ARG A 148 4.96 -16.49 29.83
N TRP A 149 4.26 -15.34 29.91
CA TRP A 149 2.89 -15.22 29.40
C TRP A 149 2.84 -15.49 27.90
N GLY A 150 1.79 -16.13 27.38
CA GLY A 150 1.64 -16.28 25.93
C GLY A 150 1.59 -14.92 25.22
N ALA A 151 2.40 -14.75 24.17
CA ALA A 151 2.33 -13.62 23.25
C ALA A 151 2.14 -14.11 21.80
N PRO A 152 1.29 -13.45 20.99
CA PRO A 152 1.14 -13.77 19.58
C PRO A 152 2.41 -13.39 18.80
N PRO A 153 2.55 -13.89 17.55
CA PRO A 153 3.56 -13.40 16.61
C PRO A 153 3.44 -11.87 16.39
N PRO A 154 4.55 -11.15 16.08
CA PRO A 154 4.51 -9.71 15.85
C PRO A 154 3.61 -9.34 14.66
N GLY A 155 2.64 -8.45 14.88
CA GLY A 155 1.77 -7.94 13.81
C GLY A 155 2.45 -6.90 12.90
N GLN A 156 1.91 -6.70 11.69
CA GLN A 156 2.48 -5.79 10.68
C GLN A 156 2.80 -4.38 11.20
N ARG A 157 1.94 -3.77 12.04
CA ARG A 157 2.21 -2.46 12.66
C ARG A 157 3.51 -2.44 13.47
N TRP A 158 3.84 -3.53 14.18
CA TRP A 158 5.09 -3.63 14.91
C TRP A 158 6.27 -3.84 13.95
N LEU A 159 6.12 -4.72 12.95
CA LEU A 159 7.16 -4.99 11.94
C LEU A 159 7.56 -3.74 11.14
N TRP A 160 6.60 -2.83 10.88
CA TRP A 160 6.85 -1.55 10.22
C TRP A 160 7.33 -0.43 11.17
N SER A 161 7.24 -0.62 12.50
CA SER A 161 7.77 0.33 13.47
C SER A 161 9.29 0.40 13.42
N GLU A 162 9.87 1.54 13.80
CA GLU A 162 11.33 1.71 13.81
C GLU A 162 12.04 0.67 14.70
N LEU A 163 11.47 0.37 15.87
CA LEU A 163 11.94 -0.70 16.76
C LEU A 163 11.89 -2.06 16.07
N GLY A 164 10.79 -2.38 15.37
CA GLY A 164 10.63 -3.66 14.69
C GLY A 164 11.56 -3.85 13.49
N ARG A 165 11.80 -2.79 12.71
CA ARG A 165 12.75 -2.80 11.58
C ARG A 165 14.20 -3.02 12.02
N ARG A 166 14.56 -2.48 13.20
CA ARG A 166 15.88 -2.63 13.82
C ARG A 166 16.11 -4.03 14.39
N HIS A 167 15.09 -4.60 15.03
CA HIS A 167 15.16 -5.90 15.72
C HIS A 167 14.49 -7.03 14.91
N ARG A 168 14.72 -7.05 13.58
CA ARG A 168 14.31 -8.16 12.68
C ARG A 168 15.11 -9.43 12.98
N THR A 169 14.50 -10.60 12.75
CA THR A 169 15.20 -11.89 12.84
C THR A 169 15.92 -12.23 11.53
N PRO A 170 16.99 -13.04 11.55
CA PRO A 170 17.68 -13.48 10.33
C PRO A 170 16.74 -14.15 9.31
N ALA A 171 15.73 -14.89 9.78
CA ALA A 171 14.73 -15.52 8.93
C ALA A 171 13.87 -14.51 8.14
N GLU A 172 13.57 -13.34 8.71
CA GLU A 172 12.82 -12.29 8.02
C GLU A 172 13.67 -11.56 6.98
N VAL A 173 14.94 -11.33 7.28
CA VAL A 173 15.89 -10.74 6.31
C VAL A 173 16.05 -11.69 5.11
N ALA A 174 16.26 -12.98 5.37
CA ALA A 174 16.35 -13.99 4.32
C ALA A 174 15.04 -14.13 3.51
N ALA A 175 13.88 -14.03 4.15
CA ALA A 175 12.58 -14.04 3.45
C ALA A 175 12.37 -12.78 2.59
N GLU A 176 12.78 -11.61 3.06
CA GLU A 176 12.72 -10.34 2.30
C GLU A 176 13.69 -10.35 1.11
N GLU A 177 14.88 -10.92 1.27
CA GLU A 177 15.85 -11.12 0.19
C GLU A 177 15.36 -12.15 -0.85
N ALA A 178 14.77 -13.27 -0.41
CA ALA A 178 14.16 -14.25 -1.30
C ALA A 178 13.00 -13.66 -2.11
N ALA A 179 12.11 -12.89 -1.47
CA ALA A 179 11.01 -12.21 -2.16
C ALA A 179 11.50 -11.18 -3.19
N LYS A 180 12.57 -10.42 -2.88
CA LYS A 180 13.21 -9.50 -3.83
C LYS A 180 13.88 -10.23 -5.00
N ALA A 181 14.47 -11.40 -4.76
CA ALA A 181 15.05 -12.23 -5.81
C ALA A 181 13.95 -12.81 -6.73
N GLU A 182 12.80 -13.23 -6.18
CA GLU A 182 11.65 -13.67 -6.98
C GLU A 182 11.04 -12.52 -7.78
N GLU A 183 10.88 -11.32 -7.18
CA GLU A 183 10.38 -10.14 -7.90
C GLU A 183 11.34 -9.73 -9.03
N ALA A 184 12.65 -9.75 -8.79
CA ALA A 184 13.65 -9.50 -9.82
C ALA A 184 13.58 -10.54 -10.95
N ALA A 185 13.47 -11.84 -10.62
CA ALA A 185 13.33 -12.90 -11.61
C ALA A 185 11.96 -12.89 -12.34
N HIS A 186 10.91 -12.33 -11.74
CA HIS A 186 9.64 -12.07 -12.42
C HIS A 186 9.75 -10.88 -13.36
N ARG A 187 10.36 -9.77 -12.92
CA ARG A 187 10.60 -8.58 -13.74
C ARG A 187 11.53 -8.87 -14.92
N GLN A 188 12.54 -9.71 -14.73
CA GLN A 188 13.40 -10.21 -15.81
C GLN A 188 12.58 -11.03 -16.81
N ARG A 189 11.76 -12.00 -16.37
CA ARG A 189 10.87 -12.76 -17.26
C ARG A 189 9.88 -11.88 -18.03
N LEU A 190 9.40 -10.78 -17.45
CA LEU A 190 8.56 -9.80 -18.16
C LEU A 190 9.33 -8.94 -19.18
N ALA A 191 10.63 -8.72 -18.97
CA ALA A 191 11.49 -8.03 -19.93
C ALA A 191 11.98 -8.96 -21.05
N GLU A 192 12.19 -10.24 -20.77
CA GLU A 192 12.52 -11.29 -21.73
C GLU A 192 11.29 -11.71 -22.56
N ALA A 193 10.09 -11.58 -22.02
CA ALA A 193 8.81 -11.80 -22.72
C ALA A 193 8.30 -10.54 -23.46
N GLN A 194 9.22 -9.79 -24.10
CA GLN A 194 8.80 -8.91 -25.20
C GLN A 194 8.18 -9.78 -26.32
N PRO A 195 7.07 -9.36 -26.93
CA PRO A 195 6.53 -10.08 -28.09
C PRO A 195 7.51 -9.97 -29.25
N ASP A 196 7.68 -11.05 -30.01
CA ASP A 196 8.43 -11.02 -31.27
C ASP A 196 7.81 -9.96 -32.21
N GLU A 197 8.59 -8.98 -32.65
CA GLU A 197 8.11 -7.90 -33.53
C GLU A 197 7.81 -8.36 -34.98
N ASP A 198 8.02 -9.65 -35.28
CA ASP A 198 7.84 -10.29 -36.58
C ASP A 198 6.40 -10.85 -36.82
N VAL A 199 5.37 -10.19 -36.26
CA VAL A 199 4.00 -10.31 -36.78
C VAL A 199 3.75 -9.14 -37.73
N PRO A 200 3.75 -9.34 -39.06
CA PRO A 200 3.51 -8.25 -40.01
C PRO A 200 2.15 -7.61 -39.73
N SER A 201 2.12 -6.27 -39.62
CA SER A 201 0.85 -5.54 -39.46
C SER A 201 -0.09 -5.93 -40.62
N PRO A 202 -1.36 -6.28 -40.35
CA PRO A 202 -2.35 -6.50 -41.40
C PRO A 202 -2.80 -5.19 -42.06
N TYR A 203 -2.19 -4.06 -41.68
CA TYR A 203 -2.46 -2.71 -42.16
C TYR A 203 -1.25 -2.12 -42.90
N LEU A 204 -1.53 -1.22 -43.83
CA LEU A 204 -0.57 -0.46 -44.64
C LEU A 204 0.02 0.72 -43.84
N ASP A 205 0.58 0.43 -42.66
CA ASP A 205 1.18 1.44 -41.75
C ASP A 205 2.45 2.11 -42.32
N ASP A 206 2.93 1.61 -43.46
CA ASP A 206 4.03 2.15 -44.24
C ASP A 206 3.62 3.20 -45.29
N ASP A 207 2.31 3.40 -45.56
CA ASP A 207 1.86 4.40 -46.53
C ASP A 207 2.24 5.83 -46.10
N PRO A 208 2.94 6.63 -46.94
CA PRO A 208 3.34 7.99 -46.59
C PRO A 208 2.16 8.94 -46.36
N GLY A 209 1.02 8.71 -47.05
CA GLY A 209 -0.21 9.50 -46.85
C GLY A 209 -0.82 9.25 -45.47
N TRP A 210 -0.88 7.98 -45.07
CA TRP A 210 -1.34 7.54 -43.75
C TRP A 210 -0.43 8.01 -42.63
N ARG A 211 0.90 7.84 -42.75
CA ARG A 211 1.86 8.27 -41.72
C ARG A 211 1.80 9.77 -41.43
N GLU A 212 1.66 10.60 -42.45
CA GLU A 212 1.53 12.05 -42.26
C GLU A 212 0.13 12.43 -41.70
N LEU A 213 -0.93 11.72 -42.09
CA LEU A 213 -2.24 11.89 -41.46
C LEU A 213 -2.21 11.51 -39.97
N VAL A 214 -1.54 10.42 -39.60
CA VAL A 214 -1.37 9.99 -38.20
C VAL A 214 -0.56 11.01 -37.40
N SER A 215 0.41 11.71 -38.01
CA SER A 215 1.14 12.81 -37.37
C SER A 215 0.19 13.97 -37.01
N GLU A 216 -0.65 14.42 -37.95
CA GLU A 216 -1.69 15.45 -37.71
C GLU A 216 -2.77 15.02 -36.70
N LEU A 217 -3.11 13.72 -36.65
CA LEU A 217 -4.08 13.16 -35.71
C LEU A 217 -3.52 12.94 -34.32
N THR A 218 -2.21 12.72 -34.18
CA THR A 218 -1.53 12.61 -32.88
C THR A 218 -1.52 13.97 -32.18
N VAL A 219 -1.24 15.05 -32.92
CA VAL A 219 -1.36 16.44 -32.43
C VAL A 219 -2.82 16.78 -32.03
N SER A 220 -3.81 16.04 -32.55
CA SER A 220 -5.23 16.22 -32.25
C SER A 220 -5.77 15.29 -31.15
N ASP A 221 -4.97 14.39 -30.59
CA ASP A 221 -5.40 13.24 -29.77
C ASP A 221 -6.58 12.45 -30.38
N LEU A 222 -6.47 12.14 -31.67
CA LEU A 222 -7.43 11.32 -32.42
C LEU A 222 -6.81 10.06 -33.02
N ALA A 223 -5.47 9.94 -33.04
CA ALA A 223 -4.79 8.77 -33.60
C ALA A 223 -5.23 7.46 -32.91
N HIS A 224 -5.49 7.49 -31.60
CA HIS A 224 -5.91 6.35 -30.78
C HIS A 224 -7.27 5.72 -31.18
N LEU A 225 -8.01 6.31 -32.13
CA LEU A 225 -9.27 5.76 -32.64
C LEU A 225 -9.08 4.76 -33.79
N PHE A 226 -7.94 4.80 -34.48
CA PHE A 226 -7.71 4.08 -35.73
C PHE A 226 -6.63 3.02 -35.56
N ALA A 227 -6.86 1.84 -36.13
CA ALA A 227 -5.95 0.70 -36.04
C ALA A 227 -4.90 0.65 -37.17
N GLY A 228 -5.17 1.32 -38.29
CA GLY A 228 -4.33 1.31 -39.49
C GLY A 228 -5.15 1.52 -40.78
N VAL A 229 -4.49 1.55 -41.94
CA VAL A 229 -5.15 1.50 -43.26
C VAL A 229 -5.22 0.05 -43.75
N VAL A 230 -6.40 -0.44 -44.12
CA VAL A 230 -6.62 -1.79 -44.64
C VAL A 230 -6.26 -1.90 -46.11
N GLU A 231 -6.64 -0.90 -46.91
CA GLU A 231 -6.54 -0.92 -48.36
C GLU A 231 -6.54 0.51 -48.92
N ILE A 232 -5.80 0.73 -50.01
CA ILE A 232 -5.83 1.95 -50.81
C ILE A 232 -6.17 1.53 -52.25
N ALA A 233 -7.35 1.91 -52.73
CA ALA A 233 -7.86 1.51 -54.05
C ALA A 233 -8.01 2.71 -54.99
N GLY A 234 -7.77 2.53 -56.29
CA GLY A 234 -8.09 3.53 -57.30
C GLY A 234 -9.58 3.51 -57.65
N VAL A 235 -10.25 4.65 -57.61
CA VAL A 235 -11.68 4.82 -57.92
C VAL A 235 -11.89 5.90 -58.97
N GLU A 236 -13.09 5.98 -59.55
CA GLU A 236 -13.39 6.99 -60.58
C GLU A 236 -13.33 8.41 -59.98
N GLY A 237 -12.25 9.13 -60.30
CA GLY A 237 -11.98 10.49 -59.83
C GLY A 237 -11.01 10.62 -58.65
N GLY A 238 -10.47 9.53 -58.10
CA GLY A 238 -9.55 9.63 -56.95
C GLY A 238 -9.05 8.30 -56.37
N LEU A 239 -8.65 8.34 -55.10
CA LEU A 239 -8.29 7.17 -54.30
C LEU A 239 -9.33 6.94 -53.19
N LEU A 240 -9.58 5.68 -52.87
CA LEU A 240 -10.37 5.26 -51.70
C LEU A 240 -9.43 4.71 -50.64
N TYR A 241 -9.37 5.37 -49.48
CA TYR A 241 -8.65 4.91 -48.30
C TYR A 241 -9.59 4.17 -47.34
N ARG A 242 -9.35 2.87 -47.11
CA ARG A 242 -10.08 2.07 -46.12
C ARG A 242 -9.35 2.10 -44.79
N ILE A 243 -9.94 2.75 -43.79
CA ILE A 243 -9.31 2.97 -42.48
C ILE A 243 -9.99 2.10 -41.42
N ALA A 244 -9.21 1.24 -40.75
CA ALA A 244 -9.68 0.42 -39.65
C ALA A 244 -9.87 1.26 -38.38
N VAL A 245 -10.99 1.05 -37.68
CA VAL A 245 -11.33 1.71 -36.42
C VAL A 245 -11.26 0.70 -35.28
N HIS A 246 -10.55 1.00 -34.19
CA HIS A 246 -10.37 0.07 -33.05
C HIS A 246 -11.70 -0.35 -32.39
N ASP A 247 -12.69 0.54 -32.32
CA ASP A 247 -14.03 0.25 -31.82
C ASP A 247 -15.06 0.46 -32.93
N ALA A 248 -15.51 -0.65 -33.54
CA ALA A 248 -16.49 -0.64 -34.62
C ALA A 248 -17.82 0.06 -34.25
N ARG A 249 -18.16 0.18 -32.96
CA ARG A 249 -19.36 0.93 -32.50
C ARG A 249 -19.23 2.44 -32.71
N LYS A 250 -18.00 2.95 -32.82
CA LYS A 250 -17.71 4.36 -33.11
C LYS A 250 -17.73 4.69 -34.60
N ILE A 251 -17.73 3.71 -35.50
CA ILE A 251 -17.70 3.96 -36.97
C ILE A 251 -18.77 4.98 -37.41
N PRO A 252 -20.07 4.86 -37.03
CA PRO A 252 -21.07 5.86 -37.44
C PRO A 252 -20.84 7.26 -36.86
N TRP A 253 -20.15 7.38 -35.72
CA TRP A 253 -19.79 8.68 -35.14
C TRP A 253 -18.56 9.28 -35.82
N ILE A 254 -17.54 8.45 -36.09
CA ILE A 254 -16.31 8.83 -36.79
C ILE A 254 -16.64 9.31 -38.20
N ASP A 255 -17.48 8.56 -38.92
CA ASP A 255 -17.93 8.92 -40.26
C ASP A 255 -18.59 10.32 -40.27
N ASN A 256 -19.67 10.48 -39.50
CA ASN A 256 -20.41 11.75 -39.40
C ASN A 256 -19.58 12.95 -38.86
N ARG A 257 -18.49 12.72 -38.11
CA ARG A 257 -17.66 13.79 -37.51
C ARG A 257 -16.36 14.08 -38.24
N LEU A 258 -15.74 13.05 -38.83
CA LEU A 258 -14.35 13.08 -39.26
C LEU A 258 -14.15 12.73 -40.74
N HIS A 259 -15.10 12.07 -41.43
CA HIS A 259 -14.98 11.75 -42.87
C HIS A 259 -14.45 12.94 -43.69
N ASN A 260 -15.19 14.06 -43.64
CA ASN A 260 -14.88 15.27 -44.40
C ASN A 260 -13.62 16.02 -43.92
N ARG A 261 -13.07 15.70 -42.74
CA ARG A 261 -11.77 16.21 -42.28
C ARG A 261 -10.64 15.33 -42.82
N LEU A 262 -10.78 14.02 -42.67
CA LEU A 262 -9.78 13.02 -43.04
C LEU A 262 -9.60 12.94 -44.57
N SER A 263 -10.71 12.88 -45.32
CA SER A 263 -10.73 12.98 -46.79
C SER A 263 -9.96 14.23 -47.28
N ARG A 264 -10.19 15.40 -46.67
CA ARG A 264 -9.50 16.65 -47.06
C ARG A 264 -8.02 16.69 -46.66
N SER A 265 -7.66 16.18 -45.47
CA SER A 265 -6.24 16.07 -45.09
C SER A 265 -5.50 15.11 -46.02
N LEU A 266 -6.01 13.90 -46.24
CA LEU A 266 -5.43 12.95 -47.20
C LEU A 266 -5.37 13.53 -48.62
N SER A 267 -6.42 14.20 -49.09
CA SER A 267 -6.40 14.83 -50.42
C SER A 267 -5.32 15.91 -50.57
N ARG A 268 -5.02 16.66 -49.50
CA ARG A 268 -3.91 17.63 -49.46
C ARG A 268 -2.55 16.94 -49.41
N ILE A 269 -2.41 15.88 -48.61
CA ILE A 269 -1.14 15.16 -48.41
C ILE A 269 -0.74 14.40 -49.69
N VAL A 270 -1.69 13.69 -50.31
CA VAL A 270 -1.47 12.86 -51.51
C VAL A 270 -1.57 13.67 -52.81
N GLY A 271 -2.20 14.85 -52.78
CA GLY A 271 -2.32 15.75 -53.94
C GLY A 271 -3.35 15.31 -54.98
N GLN A 272 -4.24 14.38 -54.63
CA GLN A 272 -5.34 13.85 -55.46
C GLN A 272 -6.63 13.83 -54.63
N PRO A 273 -7.83 13.75 -55.23
CA PRO A 273 -9.06 13.55 -54.46
C PRO A 273 -9.04 12.21 -53.71
N VAL A 274 -9.40 12.23 -52.43
CA VAL A 274 -9.46 11.03 -51.58
C VAL A 274 -10.84 10.88 -50.94
N GLU A 275 -11.47 9.73 -51.17
CA GLU A 275 -12.64 9.23 -50.43
C GLU A 275 -12.18 8.31 -49.28
N VAL A 276 -12.96 8.20 -48.21
CA VAL A 276 -12.56 7.48 -46.99
C VAL A 276 -13.68 6.56 -46.52
N GLU A 277 -13.41 5.26 -46.42
CA GLU A 277 -14.34 4.26 -45.88
C GLU A 277 -13.83 3.75 -44.52
N PHE A 278 -14.69 3.82 -43.49
CA PHE A 278 -14.34 3.35 -42.15
C PHE A 278 -14.82 1.91 -41.93
N VAL A 279 -13.87 1.02 -41.67
CA VAL A 279 -14.12 -0.42 -41.53
C VAL A 279 -13.82 -0.92 -40.09
N PRO A 280 -14.46 -2.02 -39.64
CA PRO A 280 -14.02 -2.72 -38.42
C PRO A 280 -12.55 -3.17 -38.56
N PRO A 281 -11.85 -3.43 -37.43
CA PRO A 281 -10.48 -3.89 -37.48
C PRO A 281 -10.43 -5.32 -38.04
N LEU A 282 -9.35 -5.68 -38.71
CA LEU A 282 -9.16 -7.03 -39.25
C LEU A 282 -8.98 -8.02 -38.10
N GLU A 283 -9.79 -9.10 -38.10
CA GLU A 283 -9.59 -10.22 -37.18
C GLU A 283 -8.31 -10.97 -37.57
N VAL A 284 -7.20 -10.67 -36.88
CA VAL A 284 -5.99 -11.51 -36.91
C VAL A 284 -6.34 -12.87 -36.31
N ARG A 285 -6.57 -13.86 -37.17
CA ARG A 285 -6.75 -15.26 -36.75
C ARG A 285 -5.37 -15.87 -36.47
N PRO A 286 -5.17 -16.48 -35.29
CA PRO A 286 -3.99 -17.29 -35.01
C PRO A 286 -4.05 -18.66 -35.71
#